data_AF-A0A963PDQ0-F1
#
_entry.id   AF-A0A963PDQ0-F1
#
_cell.length_a   1.000
_cell.length_b   1.000
_cell.length_c   1.000
_cell.angle_alpha   90.00
_cell.angle_beta   90.00
_cell.angle_gamma   90.00
#
_symmetry.space_group_name_H-M   'P 1'
#
loop_
_entity.id
_entity.type
_entity.pdbx_description
1 polymer ?
#
loop_
_entity_poly.entity_id
_entity_poly.type
_entity_poly.pdbx_seq_one_letter_code
_entity_poly.pdbx_strand_id
1 'polypeptide(L)'
;CIIMQNTALGVTVNTLATLIQFYQIPLPMLISYRGEIGERIACQVEMALHTKALLDELKIPSYHLSDATQVNQIDGMLKHAQMSKKPVAILTDARFWSSAA
;
A
#
# COMPACT_ATOMS: atom_id res chain seq x y z
N CYS A 1 5.01 11.24 -0.65
CA CYS A 1 4.67 9.87 -1.06
C CYS A 1 5.88 8.99 -0.78
N ILE A 2 5.69 7.81 -0.18
CA ILE A 2 6.76 6.82 0.02
C ILE A 2 6.46 5.61 -0.87
N ILE A 3 7.49 5.07 -1.52
CA ILE A 3 7.41 3.82 -2.25
C ILE A 3 8.06 2.75 -1.39
N MET A 4 7.35 1.65 -1.15
CA MET A 4 7.83 0.56 -0.30
C MET A 4 7.33 -0.80 -0.80
N GLN A 5 7.94 -1.88 -0.30
CA GLN A 5 7.42 -3.23 -0.50
C GLN A 5 6.46 -3.60 0.63
N ASN A 6 5.56 -4.55 0.38
CA ASN A 6 4.64 -5.04 1.41
C ASN A 6 5.33 -5.62 2.66
N THR A 7 6.52 -6.22 2.52
CA THR A 7 7.35 -6.66 3.67
C THR A 7 7.78 -5.51 4.57
N ALA A 8 8.01 -4.32 4.02
CA ALA A 8 8.37 -3.14 4.79
C ALA A 8 7.20 -2.62 5.66
N LEU A 9 5.96 -3.06 5.41
CA LEU A 9 4.82 -2.72 6.27
C LEU A 9 5.01 -3.30 7.67
N GLY A 10 5.48 -4.55 7.77
CA GLY A 10 5.66 -5.25 9.05
C GLY A 10 6.67 -4.56 9.98
N VAL A 11 7.72 -3.94 9.42
CA VAL A 11 8.73 -3.22 10.22
C VAL A 11 8.32 -1.79 10.55
N THR A 12 7.44 -1.18 9.75
CA THR A 12 7.03 0.22 9.92
C THR A 12 5.75 0.41 10.74
N VAL A 13 5.10 -0.66 11.20
CA VAL A 13 3.84 -0.62 11.98
C VAL A 13 3.90 0.38 13.14
N ASN A 14 4.94 0.30 13.97
CA ASN A 14 5.07 1.19 15.14
C ASN A 14 5.15 2.67 14.72
N THR A 15 5.95 2.98 13.70
CA THR A 15 6.11 4.34 13.18
C THR A 15 4.81 4.84 12.53
N LEU A 16 4.09 3.97 11.81
CA LEU A 16 2.80 4.34 11.22
C LEU A 16 1.80 4.73 12.29
N ALA A 17 1.71 3.99 13.39
CA ALA A 17 0.82 4.31 14.50
C ALA A 17 1.28 5.53 15.31
N THR A 18 2.53 5.53 15.79
CA THR A 18 3.03 6.50 16.78
C THR A 18 3.50 7.82 16.20
N LEU A 19 3.88 7.85 14.92
CA LEU A 19 4.31 9.06 14.23
C LEU A 19 3.27 9.51 13.20
N ILE A 20 2.95 8.67 12.23
CA ILE A 20 2.16 9.12 11.08
C ILE A 20 0.70 9.36 11.47
N GLN A 21 0.05 8.39 12.12
CA GLN A 21 -1.34 8.52 12.53
C GLN A 21 -1.51 9.48 13.71
N PHE A 22 -0.63 9.41 14.72
CA PHE A 22 -0.69 10.29 15.88
C PHE A 22 -0.55 11.78 15.52
N TYR A 23 0.43 12.13 14.67
CA TYR A 23 0.62 13.51 14.21
C TYR A 23 -0.23 13.86 12.97
N GLN A 24 -1.12 12.97 12.53
CA GLN A 24 -2.01 13.19 11.38
C GLN A 24 -1.25 13.64 10.12
N ILE A 25 -0.14 12.98 9.84
CA ILE A 25 0.70 13.29 8.69
C ILE A 25 0.04 12.65 7.44
N PRO A 26 -0.33 13.43 6.41
CA PRO A 26 -0.91 12.89 5.19
C PRO A 26 0.16 12.15 4.38
N LEU A 27 0.26 10.84 4.58
CA LEU A 27 1.28 10.00 3.96
C LEU A 27 0.66 9.03 2.95
N PRO A 28 0.66 9.36 1.65
CA PRO A 28 0.39 8.36 0.62
C PRO A 28 1.57 7.38 0.52
N MET A 29 1.26 6.09 0.58
CA MET A 29 2.20 4.98 0.50
C MET A 29 1.89 4.16 -0.76
N LEU A 30 2.83 4.12 -1.71
CA LEU A 30 2.77 3.23 -2.84
C LEU A 30 3.47 1.91 -2.45
N ILE A 31 2.69 0.87 -2.28
CA ILE A 31 3.16 -0.43 -1.83
C ILE A 31 3.24 -1.36 -3.05
N SER A 32 4.44 -1.80 -3.40
CA SER A 32 4.61 -2.90 -4.35
C SER A 32 4.15 -4.19 -3.68
N TYR A 33 3.00 -4.68 -4.13
CA TYR A 33 2.36 -5.86 -3.60
C TYR A 33 2.91 -7.09 -4.33
N ARG A 34 3.62 -7.92 -3.57
CA ARG A 34 4.27 -9.16 -4.04
C ARG A 34 3.72 -10.33 -3.24
N GLY A 35 3.74 -11.54 -3.81
CA GLY A 35 3.12 -12.70 -3.16
C GLY A 35 1.69 -13.05 -3.62
N GLU A 36 1.25 -12.51 -4.76
CA GLU A 36 0.02 -12.97 -5.43
C GLU A 36 0.26 -14.20 -6.32
N ILE A 37 -0.80 -14.67 -6.99
CA ILE A 37 -0.82 -15.85 -7.86
C ILE A 37 0.35 -15.79 -8.86
N GLY A 38 1.29 -16.73 -8.71
CA GLY A 38 2.49 -16.84 -9.56
C GLY A 38 3.80 -16.40 -8.90
N GLU A 39 3.78 -15.93 -7.65
CA GLU A 39 5.01 -15.61 -6.91
C GLU A 39 5.82 -16.88 -6.62
N ARG A 40 7.14 -16.82 -6.89
CA ARG A 40 8.05 -17.96 -6.74
C ARG A 40 8.60 -18.12 -5.32
N ILE A 41 8.55 -17.05 -4.51
CA ILE A 41 9.16 -16.98 -3.19
C ILE A 41 8.07 -17.12 -2.13
N ALA A 42 7.99 -18.29 -1.49
CA ALA A 42 6.97 -18.61 -0.48
C ALA A 42 6.90 -17.60 0.68
N CYS A 43 8.06 -17.08 1.13
CA CYS A 43 8.13 -16.07 2.19
C CYS A 43 7.37 -14.78 1.86
N GLN A 44 7.28 -14.41 0.57
CA GLN A 44 6.53 -13.23 0.15
C GLN A 44 5.01 -13.46 0.11
N VAL A 45 4.57 -14.71 -0.07
CA VAL A 45 3.16 -15.10 -0.07
C VAL A 45 2.57 -14.94 1.33
N GLU A 46 3.29 -15.39 2.36
CA GLU A 46 2.82 -15.29 3.75
C GLU A 46 2.58 -13.83 4.16
N MET A 47 3.53 -12.95 3.83
CA MET A 47 3.39 -11.52 4.13
C MET A 47 2.24 -10.87 3.33
N ALA A 48 2.00 -11.30 2.10
CA ALA A 48 0.89 -10.79 1.28
C ALA A 48 -0.46 -11.04 1.97
N LEU A 49 -0.67 -12.25 2.51
CA LEU A 49 -1.89 -12.61 3.23
C LEU A 49 -2.16 -11.67 4.41
N HIS A 50 -1.13 -11.29 5.15
CA HIS A 50 -1.26 -10.40 6.31
C HIS A 50 -1.34 -8.92 5.96
N THR A 51 -0.82 -8.49 4.81
CA THR A 51 -0.70 -7.07 4.47
C THR A 51 -2.05 -6.35 4.47
N LYS A 52 -3.09 -6.94 3.86
CA LYS A 52 -4.43 -6.34 3.82
C LYS A 52 -5.05 -6.27 5.22
N ALA A 53 -4.98 -7.36 5.97
CA ALA A 53 -5.49 -7.43 7.35
C ALA A 53 -4.79 -6.42 8.28
N LEU A 54 -3.47 -6.24 8.14
CA LEU A 54 -2.72 -5.25 8.90
C LEU A 54 -3.14 -3.80 8.57
N LEU A 55 -3.35 -3.49 7.28
CA LEU A 55 -3.82 -2.17 6.88
C LEU A 55 -5.23 -1.89 7.43
N ASP A 56 -6.11 -2.89 7.39
CA ASP A 56 -7.47 -2.79 7.93
C ASP A 56 -7.46 -2.60 9.46
N GLU A 57 -6.63 -3.36 10.19
CA GLU A 57 -6.48 -3.23 11.64
C GLU A 57 -5.94 -1.85 12.04
N LEU A 58 -4.96 -1.34 11.28
CA LEU A 58 -4.42 0.00 11.45
C LEU A 58 -5.39 1.10 10.96
N LYS A 59 -6.56 0.73 10.42
CA LYS A 59 -7.56 1.66 9.86
C LYS A 59 -6.99 2.58 8.79
N ILE A 60 -6.06 2.04 7.99
CA ILE A 60 -5.41 2.73 6.87
C ILE A 60 -6.20 2.40 5.61
N PRO A 61 -6.80 3.40 4.93
CA PRO A 61 -7.48 3.16 3.66
C PRO A 61 -6.51 2.54 2.66
N SER A 62 -6.88 1.40 2.09
CA SER A 62 -6.07 0.68 1.11
C SER A 62 -6.81 0.58 -0.23
N TYR A 63 -6.07 0.82 -1.32
CA TYR A 63 -6.55 0.68 -2.68
C TYR A 63 -5.69 -0.34 -3.42
N HIS A 64 -6.30 -1.22 -4.23
CA HIS A 64 -5.56 -2.20 -5.02
C HIS A 64 -5.68 -1.86 -6.51
N LEU A 65 -4.53 -1.60 -7.13
CA LEU A 65 -4.41 -1.31 -8.56
C LEU A 65 -3.81 -2.53 -9.26
N SER A 66 -4.59 -3.13 -10.16
CA SER A 66 -4.21 -4.31 -10.93
C SER A 66 -4.04 -4.05 -12.43
N ASP A 67 -4.46 -2.87 -12.90
CA ASP A 67 -4.43 -2.48 -14.31
C ASP A 67 -3.88 -1.06 -14.46
N ALA A 68 -2.95 -0.85 -15.40
CA ALA A 68 -2.38 0.46 -15.74
C ALA A 68 -3.43 1.50 -16.15
N THR A 69 -4.60 1.09 -16.64
CA THR A 69 -5.70 2.04 -16.93
C THR A 69 -6.21 2.77 -15.69
N GLN A 70 -5.98 2.21 -14.50
CA GLN A 70 -6.39 2.79 -13.21
C GLN A 70 -5.41 3.85 -12.67
N VAL A 71 -4.29 4.12 -13.37
CA VAL A 71 -3.32 5.17 -13.00
C VAL A 71 -4.00 6.53 -12.80
N ASN A 72 -5.02 6.84 -13.59
CA ASN A 72 -5.76 8.10 -13.47
C ASN A 72 -6.48 8.27 -12.13
N GLN A 73 -6.70 7.19 -11.37
CA GLN A 73 -7.31 7.23 -10.04
C GLN A 73 -6.31 7.62 -8.94
N ILE A 74 -5.00 7.54 -9.20
CA ILE A 74 -3.95 7.83 -8.21
C ILE A 74 -4.07 9.28 -7.72
N ASP A 75 -4.38 10.24 -8.60
CA ASP A 75 -4.57 11.65 -8.19
C ASP A 75 -5.69 11.81 -7.16
N GLY A 76 -6.80 11.07 -7.34
CA GLY A 76 -7.89 11.02 -6.37
C GLY A 76 -7.46 10.41 -5.02
N MET A 77 -6.64 9.36 -5.05
CA MET A 77 -6.11 8.70 -3.84
C MET A 77 -5.13 9.60 -3.09
N LEU A 78 -4.28 10.34 -3.81
CA LEU A 78 -3.36 11.33 -3.24
C LEU A 78 -4.12 12.48 -2.58
N LYS A 79 -5.16 13.01 -3.25
CA LYS A 79 -6.07 14.00 -2.67
C LYS A 79 -6.77 13.46 -1.42
N HIS A 80 -7.20 12.20 -1.44
CA HIS A 80 -7.80 11.55 -0.27
C HIS A 80 -6.83 11.49 0.92
N ALA A 81 -5.56 11.14 0.70
CA ALA A 81 -4.54 11.15 1.75
C ALA A 81 -4.34 12.56 2.34
N GLN A 82 -4.28 13.59 1.49
CA GLN A 82 -4.13 14.97 1.93
C GLN A 82 -5.34 15.48 2.72
N MET A 83 -6.55 15.20 2.25
CA MET A 83 -7.80 15.64 2.88
C MET A 83 -8.07 14.91 4.20
N SER A 84 -7.78 13.61 4.26
CA SER A 84 -8.02 12.80 5.46
C SER A 84 -6.98 13.04 6.56
N LYS A 85 -5.85 13.69 6.26
CA LYS A 85 -4.69 13.84 7.16
C LYS A 85 -4.26 12.52 7.79
N LYS A 86 -4.36 11.45 7.00
CA LYS A 86 -4.08 10.08 7.42
C LYS A 86 -3.22 9.38 6.37
N PRO A 87 -2.48 8.34 6.77
CA PRO A 87 -1.80 7.50 5.80
C PRO A 87 -2.82 6.82 4.90
N VAL A 88 -2.46 6.63 3.62
CA VAL A 88 -3.27 5.90 2.62
C VAL A 88 -2.35 4.94 1.89
N ALA A 89 -2.74 3.69 1.76
CA ALA A 89 -1.99 2.66 1.06
C ALA A 89 -2.53 2.44 -0.35
N ILE A 90 -1.64 2.41 -1.33
CA ILE A 90 -1.94 2.11 -2.73
C ILE A 90 -1.11 0.88 -3.09
N LEU A 91 -1.74 -0.27 -3.12
CA LEU A 91 -1.14 -1.56 -3.48
C LEU A 91 -1.08 -1.65 -5.02
N THR A 92 0.11 -1.87 -5.56
CA THR A 92 0.33 -2.10 -6.99
C THR A 92 0.87 -3.51 -7.20
N ASP A 93 0.17 -4.33 -7.98
CA ASP A 93 0.59 -5.70 -8.26
C ASP A 93 1.56 -5.78 -9.46
N ALA A 94 2.12 -6.96 -9.71
CA ALA A 94 3.01 -7.17 -10.85
C ALA A 94 2.29 -7.02 -12.21
N ARG A 95 0.97 -7.23 -12.26
CA ARG A 95 0.18 -7.14 -13.50
C ARG A 95 0.07 -5.68 -13.94
N PHE A 96 -0.21 -4.78 -13.01
CA PHE A 96 -0.19 -3.34 -13.18
C PHE A 96 1.11 -2.89 -13.84
N TRP A 97 2.27 -3.28 -13.28
CA TRP A 97 3.57 -2.92 -13.82
C TRP A 97 3.86 -3.56 -15.19
N SER A 98 3.38 -4.78 -15.45
CA SER A 98 3.53 -5.44 -16.74
C SER A 98 2.67 -4.83 -17.86
N SER A 99 1.52 -4.24 -17.50
CA SER A 99 0.58 -3.60 -18.44
C SER A 99 0.95 -2.14 -18.77
N ALA A 100 1.88 -1.56 -18.01
CA ALA A 100 2.37 -0.19 -18.20
C ALA A 100 3.60 -0.09 -19.12
N ALA A 101 4.17 -1.23 -19.53
CA ALA A 101 5.33 -1.34 -20.42
C ALA A 101 4.89 -1.71 -21.85
#